data_AF-A0A434CLL7-F1
#
_entry.id   AF-A0A434CLL7-F1
#
_cell.length_a   1.000
_cell.length_b   1.000
_cell.length_c   1.000
_cell.angle_alpha   90.00
_cell.angle_beta   90.00
_cell.angle_gamma   90.00
#
_symmetry.space_group_name_H-M   'P 1'
#
loop_
_entity.id
_entity.type
_entity.pdbx_description
1 polymer ?
#
loop_
_entity_poly.entity_id
_entity_poly.type
_entity_poly.pdbx_seq_one_letter_code
_entity_poly.pdbx_strand_id
1 'polypeptide(L)'
;MRDFQLPGRSPVRATEAMAATSHPLATLAAVEMLRSGGNAMDAAVCAAAVQAVVEPQSTGIGGDCFVLYCPNGQGEVLAFNGSGRAPAAAEAQWYLDRGYDALPESGPHAVTVPGAIDAWCRLLEDHGRKGIDAALAPAIRYAEQGYVVQDRVAFDWADSAALLAADEHAARIFLPDGKAPLAGELHRQPQLADTLRIVSRRGRAGFYEGEVADDMVSRLRALGGLHALEDFAATKGDYVRPVGTSYRGYDIHQMPPNNQGLTALIMLNVLSGFSLGSLEPNGAERFHL
;
A
#
# COMPACT_ATOMS: atom_id res chain seq x y z
N MET A 1 -3.80 16.25 -27.86
CA MET A 1 -2.77 15.38 -28.50
C MET A 1 -1.42 15.78 -27.91
N ARG A 2 -0.48 14.85 -27.69
CA ARG A 2 0.83 15.20 -27.09
C ARG A 2 1.61 16.14 -28.01
N ASP A 3 2.17 17.21 -27.45
CA ASP A 3 3.17 18.02 -28.12
C ASP A 3 4.55 17.35 -27.95
N PHE A 4 5.21 17.04 -29.07
CA PHE A 4 6.53 16.41 -29.07
C PHE A 4 7.68 17.39 -28.84
N GLN A 5 7.40 18.70 -28.87
CA GLN A 5 8.39 19.77 -28.66
C GLN A 5 8.47 20.23 -27.20
N LEU A 6 7.53 19.78 -26.35
CA LEU A 6 7.54 20.05 -24.91
C LEU A 6 7.97 18.79 -24.13
N PRO A 7 8.81 18.94 -23.09
CA PRO A 7 9.20 17.82 -22.23
C PRO A 7 7.97 17.27 -21.50
N GLY A 8 7.86 15.94 -21.43
CA GLY A 8 6.77 15.24 -20.75
C GLY A 8 6.81 13.74 -21.00
N ARG A 9 6.07 12.95 -20.21
CA ARG A 9 6.01 11.48 -20.37
C ARG A 9 5.00 11.07 -21.44
N SER A 10 5.43 10.21 -22.36
CA SER A 10 4.54 9.74 -23.43
C SER A 10 3.57 8.72 -22.84
N PRO A 11 2.30 8.68 -23.27
CA PRO A 11 1.46 7.54 -22.98
C PRO A 11 2.17 6.26 -23.46
N VAL A 12 2.40 5.33 -22.54
CA VAL A 12 2.89 4.00 -22.89
C VAL A 12 1.75 3.27 -23.59
N ARG A 13 2.05 2.53 -24.67
CA ARG A 13 1.09 1.72 -25.42
C ARG A 13 1.60 0.29 -25.49
N ALA A 14 0.73 -0.68 -25.24
CA ALA A 14 1.05 -2.11 -25.26
C ALA A 14 -0.14 -2.90 -25.85
N THR A 15 0.15 -4.04 -26.46
CA THR A 15 -0.86 -4.94 -27.07
C THR A 15 -1.29 -6.07 -26.15
N GLU A 16 -0.53 -6.35 -25.08
CA GLU A 16 -0.74 -7.53 -24.24
C GLU A 16 -1.07 -7.15 -22.79
N ALA A 17 -0.16 -6.46 -22.11
CA ALA A 17 -0.35 -6.09 -20.71
C ALA A 17 0.39 -4.79 -20.36
N MET A 18 -0.01 -4.17 -19.25
CA MET A 18 0.58 -2.95 -18.73
C MET A 18 0.52 -2.97 -17.20
N ALA A 19 1.54 -2.38 -16.57
CA ALA A 19 1.53 -2.06 -15.14
C ALA A 19 1.94 -0.59 -14.98
N ALA A 20 1.36 0.09 -14.00
CA ALA A 20 1.68 1.46 -13.65
C ALA A 20 1.74 1.57 -12.13
N THR A 21 2.87 2.04 -11.60
CA THR A 21 3.12 2.24 -10.17
C THR A 21 3.89 3.54 -9.96
N SER A 22 4.04 4.00 -8.72
CA SER A 22 4.87 5.17 -8.37
C SER A 22 6.37 4.89 -8.47
N HIS A 23 6.80 3.62 -8.53
CA HIS A 23 8.22 3.25 -8.53
C HIS A 23 8.63 2.42 -9.77
N PRO A 24 9.70 2.79 -10.51
CA PRO A 24 10.09 2.09 -11.73
C PRO A 24 10.45 0.61 -11.50
N LEU A 25 11.12 0.27 -10.38
CA LEU A 25 11.45 -1.13 -10.05
C LEU A 25 10.20 -1.98 -9.78
N ALA A 26 9.15 -1.41 -9.19
CA ALA A 26 7.90 -2.13 -8.97
C ALA A 26 7.14 -2.36 -10.27
N THR A 27 7.08 -1.34 -11.14
CA THR A 27 6.53 -1.48 -12.50
C THR A 27 7.27 -2.56 -13.29
N LEU A 28 8.61 -2.59 -13.22
CA LEU A 28 9.40 -3.60 -13.93
C LEU A 28 9.12 -5.01 -13.38
N ALA A 29 9.11 -5.19 -12.06
CA ALA A 29 8.80 -6.48 -11.43
C ALA A 29 7.40 -6.99 -11.79
N ALA A 30 6.40 -6.10 -11.87
CA ALA A 30 5.05 -6.44 -12.33
C ALA A 30 5.03 -6.91 -13.79
N VAL A 31 5.74 -6.20 -14.67
CA VAL A 31 5.85 -6.58 -16.09
C VAL A 31 6.58 -7.91 -16.25
N GLU A 32 7.63 -8.16 -15.48
CA GLU A 32 8.34 -9.45 -15.47
C GLU A 32 7.44 -10.58 -14.95
N MET A 33 6.64 -10.32 -13.91
CA MET A 33 5.65 -11.27 -13.41
C MET A 33 4.64 -11.66 -14.50
N LEU A 34 4.09 -10.67 -15.22
CA LEU A 34 3.19 -10.90 -16.36
C LEU A 34 3.87 -11.68 -17.48
N ARG A 35 5.09 -11.29 -17.87
CA ARG A 35 5.88 -11.97 -18.91
C ARG A 35 6.21 -13.42 -18.55
N SER A 36 6.36 -13.72 -17.27
CA SER A 36 6.59 -15.08 -16.79
C SER A 36 5.33 -15.95 -16.79
N GLY A 37 4.16 -15.41 -17.16
CA GLY A 37 2.87 -16.09 -17.19
C GLY A 37 2.02 -15.89 -15.93
N GLY A 38 2.36 -14.92 -15.07
CA GLY A 38 1.47 -14.44 -14.02
C GLY A 38 0.30 -13.63 -14.59
N ASN A 39 -0.77 -13.46 -13.83
CA ASN A 39 -1.90 -12.60 -14.20
C ASN A 39 -1.81 -11.21 -13.55
N ALA A 40 -2.85 -10.39 -13.73
CA ALA A 40 -2.91 -9.05 -13.16
C ALA A 40 -2.84 -9.03 -11.63
N MET A 41 -3.37 -10.04 -10.93
CA MET A 41 -3.29 -10.14 -9.47
C MET A 41 -1.88 -10.49 -9.02
N ASP A 42 -1.24 -11.50 -9.65
CA ASP A 42 0.16 -11.85 -9.38
C ASP A 42 1.07 -10.61 -9.56
N ALA A 43 0.86 -9.87 -10.65
CA ALA A 43 1.63 -8.68 -10.98
C ALA A 43 1.39 -7.52 -9.99
N ALA A 44 0.14 -7.31 -9.56
CA ALA A 44 -0.21 -6.27 -8.60
C ALA A 44 0.39 -6.54 -7.21
N VAL A 45 0.30 -7.77 -6.71
CA VAL A 45 0.90 -8.15 -5.43
C VAL A 45 2.43 -8.11 -5.50
N CYS A 46 3.03 -8.59 -6.60
CA CYS A 46 4.46 -8.46 -6.85
C CYS A 46 4.93 -6.99 -6.82
N ALA A 47 4.19 -6.10 -7.48
CA ALA A 47 4.47 -4.67 -7.49
C ALA A 47 4.40 -4.08 -6.07
N ALA A 48 3.31 -4.35 -5.35
CA ALA A 48 3.08 -3.85 -4.00
C ALA A 48 4.17 -4.34 -3.02
N ALA A 49 4.57 -5.61 -3.13
CA ALA A 49 5.66 -6.17 -2.33
C ALA A 49 7.00 -5.49 -2.62
N VAL A 50 7.30 -5.17 -3.88
CA VAL A 50 8.50 -4.39 -4.21
C VAL A 50 8.40 -2.97 -3.64
N GLN A 51 7.26 -2.29 -3.77
CA GLN A 51 7.07 -0.94 -3.20
C GLN A 51 7.23 -0.92 -1.68
N ALA A 52 6.76 -1.96 -0.99
CA ALA A 52 6.95 -2.13 0.46
C ALA A 52 8.43 -2.18 0.89
N VAL A 53 9.35 -2.37 -0.07
CA VAL A 53 10.80 -2.28 0.14
C VAL A 53 11.32 -0.94 -0.38
N VAL A 54 11.05 -0.59 -1.64
CA VAL A 54 11.75 0.50 -2.34
C VAL A 54 11.12 1.89 -2.14
N GLU A 55 9.92 1.95 -1.56
CA GLU A 55 9.15 3.16 -1.27
C GLU A 55 8.62 3.13 0.18
N PRO A 56 9.52 3.06 1.19
CA PRO A 56 9.17 2.76 2.58
C PRO A 56 8.36 3.86 3.28
N GLN A 57 8.36 5.09 2.73
CA GLN A 57 7.56 6.20 3.27
C GLN A 57 6.06 6.09 2.94
N SER A 58 5.72 5.32 1.89
CA SER A 58 4.35 5.27 1.34
C SER A 58 3.69 3.91 1.55
N THR A 59 4.47 2.83 1.43
CA THR A 59 3.94 1.46 1.40
C THR A 59 4.78 0.55 2.28
N GLY A 60 4.15 -0.46 2.90
CA GLY A 60 4.85 -1.39 3.78
C GLY A 60 4.02 -2.62 4.12
N ILE A 61 4.70 -3.70 4.54
CA ILE A 61 4.03 -4.93 5.02
C ILE A 61 3.31 -4.74 6.36
N GLY A 62 3.64 -3.66 7.07
CA GLY A 62 2.98 -3.21 8.30
C GLY A 62 1.77 -2.31 8.07
N GLY A 63 1.27 -2.19 6.84
CA GLY A 63 0.13 -1.35 6.49
C GLY A 63 -1.10 -2.12 6.02
N ASP A 64 -1.94 -1.42 5.27
CA ASP A 64 -3.24 -1.87 4.77
C ASP A 64 -3.20 -2.18 3.26
N CYS A 65 -4.22 -2.89 2.77
CA CYS A 65 -4.40 -3.15 1.34
C CYS A 65 -5.86 -3.00 0.92
N PHE A 66 -6.12 -2.21 -0.12
CA PHE A 66 -7.43 -2.07 -0.74
C PHE A 66 -7.33 -2.41 -2.23
N VAL A 67 -8.20 -3.27 -2.73
CA VAL A 67 -8.16 -3.73 -4.12
C VAL A 67 -9.52 -3.61 -4.77
N LEU A 68 -9.56 -3.01 -5.96
CA LEU A 68 -10.63 -3.18 -6.93
C LEU A 68 -10.13 -4.10 -8.03
N TYR A 69 -10.85 -5.19 -8.28
CA TYR A 69 -10.43 -6.22 -9.23
C TYR A 69 -11.57 -6.57 -10.18
N CYS A 70 -11.30 -6.55 -11.48
CA CYS A 70 -12.22 -7.01 -12.51
C CYS A 70 -11.64 -8.28 -13.16
N PRO A 71 -12.10 -9.47 -12.75
CA PRO A 71 -11.63 -10.72 -13.34
C PRO A 71 -11.80 -10.73 -14.86
N ASN A 72 -10.76 -11.09 -15.60
CA ASN A 72 -10.74 -11.12 -17.08
C ASN A 72 -11.07 -9.78 -17.78
N GLY A 73 -11.10 -8.67 -17.04
CA GLY A 73 -11.40 -7.34 -17.57
C GLY A 73 -12.84 -7.15 -18.03
N GLN A 74 -13.76 -8.06 -17.70
CA GLN A 74 -15.17 -7.97 -18.05
C GLN A 74 -16.04 -8.45 -16.88
N GLY A 75 -17.14 -7.74 -16.63
CA GLY A 75 -18.15 -8.16 -15.65
C GLY A 75 -18.09 -7.44 -14.31
N GLU A 76 -18.41 -8.16 -13.24
CA GLU A 76 -18.54 -7.60 -11.89
C GLU A 76 -17.16 -7.21 -11.33
N VAL A 77 -17.05 -5.97 -10.89
CA VAL A 77 -15.90 -5.49 -10.12
C VAL A 77 -16.03 -6.01 -8.69
N LEU A 78 -14.98 -6.70 -8.24
CA LEU A 78 -14.81 -7.14 -6.86
C LEU A 78 -14.05 -6.07 -6.08
N ALA A 79 -14.37 -5.93 -4.80
CA ALA A 79 -13.59 -5.11 -3.88
C ALA A 79 -13.11 -5.95 -2.70
N PHE A 80 -11.83 -5.81 -2.34
CA PHE A 80 -11.24 -6.45 -1.17
C PHE A 80 -10.71 -5.37 -0.22
N ASN A 81 -11.20 -5.38 1.01
CA ASN A 81 -10.78 -4.50 2.09
C ASN A 81 -9.88 -5.29 3.04
N GLY A 82 -8.56 -5.11 2.91
CA GLY A 82 -7.54 -5.59 3.83
C GLY A 82 -6.99 -4.46 4.69
N SER A 83 -7.85 -3.59 5.21
CA SER A 83 -7.46 -2.62 6.23
C SER A 83 -7.36 -3.26 7.61
N GLY A 84 -6.41 -2.75 8.40
CA GLY A 84 -6.13 -3.22 9.72
C GLY A 84 -7.23 -2.89 10.73
N ARG A 85 -7.44 -3.81 11.66
CA ARG A 85 -8.36 -3.61 12.78
C ARG A 85 -7.63 -2.99 13.95
N ALA A 86 -8.32 -2.16 14.73
CA ALA A 86 -7.82 -1.76 16.04
C ALA A 86 -7.68 -3.00 16.95
N PRO A 87 -6.70 -3.03 17.86
CA PRO A 87 -6.63 -4.08 18.89
C PRO A 87 -7.94 -4.24 19.65
N ALA A 88 -8.31 -5.46 20.06
CA ALA A 88 -9.56 -5.68 20.78
C ALA A 88 -9.65 -4.88 22.09
N ALA A 89 -8.51 -4.63 22.74
CA ALA A 89 -8.43 -3.84 23.97
C ALA A 89 -8.46 -2.32 23.74
N ALA A 90 -8.43 -1.85 22.49
CA ALA A 90 -8.44 -0.42 22.13
C ALA A 90 -9.86 0.17 22.18
N GLU A 91 -10.51 0.09 23.34
CA GLU A 91 -11.83 0.67 23.57
C GLU A 91 -11.78 2.19 23.69
N ALA A 92 -12.77 2.89 23.15
CA ALA A 92 -12.84 4.36 23.22
C ALA A 92 -12.76 4.90 24.66
N GLN A 93 -13.39 4.21 25.62
CA GLN A 93 -13.36 4.62 27.03
C GLN A 93 -11.94 4.56 27.61
N TRP A 94 -11.12 3.57 27.22
CA TRP A 94 -9.74 3.45 27.69
C TRP A 94 -8.90 4.69 27.34
N TYR A 95 -9.12 5.23 26.15
CA TYR A 95 -8.49 6.46 25.66
C TYR A 95 -9.03 7.69 26.39
N LEU A 96 -10.34 7.82 26.52
CA LEU A 96 -10.98 8.93 27.24
C LEU A 96 -10.51 9.02 28.71
N ASP A 97 -10.44 7.88 29.40
CA ASP A 97 -9.99 7.79 30.79
C ASP A 97 -8.52 8.22 30.98
N ARG A 98 -7.74 8.24 29.90
CA ARG A 98 -6.33 8.67 29.87
C ARG A 98 -6.15 10.07 29.30
N GLY A 99 -7.25 10.79 29.07
CA GLY A 99 -7.24 12.18 28.63
C GLY A 99 -6.98 12.36 27.13
N TYR A 100 -7.12 11.31 26.32
CA TYR A 100 -7.12 11.45 24.86
C TYR A 100 -8.45 12.04 24.39
N ASP A 101 -8.40 13.09 23.60
CA ASP A 101 -9.53 13.67 22.86
C ASP A 101 -9.52 13.29 21.37
N ALA A 102 -8.37 12.84 20.88
CA ALA A 102 -8.17 12.21 19.57
C ALA A 102 -7.06 11.14 19.65
N LEU A 103 -7.04 10.22 18.68
CA LEU A 103 -5.90 9.31 18.52
C LEU A 103 -4.69 10.09 18.00
N PRO A 104 -3.49 9.84 18.54
CA PRO A 104 -2.28 10.51 18.07
C PRO A 104 -1.94 10.06 16.64
N GLU A 105 -1.27 10.94 15.88
CA GLU A 105 -0.80 10.62 14.53
C GLU A 105 0.36 9.62 14.50
N SER A 106 1.07 9.46 15.63
CA SER A 106 2.23 8.58 15.77
C SER A 106 2.23 7.85 17.12
N GLY A 107 3.07 6.82 17.21
CA GLY A 107 3.17 5.96 18.38
C GLY A 107 2.28 4.73 18.30
N PRO A 108 2.34 3.84 19.31
CA PRO A 108 1.72 2.51 19.23
C PRO A 108 0.19 2.56 19.17
N HIS A 109 -0.45 3.63 19.66
CA HIS A 109 -1.90 3.79 19.60
C HIS A 109 -2.43 4.17 18.21
N ALA A 110 -1.56 4.65 17.32
CA ALA A 110 -1.91 4.90 15.92
C ALA A 110 -1.85 3.61 15.07
N VAL A 111 -1.24 2.54 15.59
CA VAL A 111 -1.00 1.31 14.84
C VAL A 111 -2.20 0.39 14.93
N THR A 112 -2.84 0.12 13.79
CA THR A 112 -3.77 -1.00 13.63
C THR A 112 -3.02 -2.31 13.37
N VAL A 113 -3.69 -3.45 13.47
CA VAL A 113 -3.08 -4.72 13.07
C VAL A 113 -2.94 -4.76 11.55
N PRO A 114 -1.72 -4.90 10.97
CA PRO A 114 -1.53 -4.76 9.53
C PRO A 114 -2.35 -5.74 8.69
N GLY A 115 -3.04 -5.27 7.66
CA GLY A 115 -3.88 -6.12 6.79
C GLY A 115 -3.23 -6.52 5.45
N ALA A 116 -2.09 -5.94 5.08
CA ALA A 116 -1.50 -6.10 3.75
C ALA A 116 -1.11 -7.56 3.41
N ILE A 117 -0.41 -8.26 4.31
CA ILE A 117 0.05 -9.64 4.04
C ILE A 117 -1.13 -10.61 3.94
N ASP A 118 -2.15 -10.45 4.78
CA ASP A 118 -3.39 -11.24 4.70
C ASP A 118 -4.06 -11.05 3.35
N ALA A 119 -4.24 -9.80 2.92
CA ALA A 119 -4.82 -9.47 1.62
C ALA A 119 -4.03 -10.08 0.46
N TRP A 120 -2.70 -9.96 0.46
CA TRP A 120 -1.85 -10.52 -0.59
C TRP A 120 -1.95 -12.04 -0.67
N CYS A 121 -1.88 -12.72 0.47
CA CYS A 121 -2.01 -14.18 0.51
C CYS A 121 -3.39 -14.61 0.00
N ARG A 122 -4.46 -13.96 0.50
CA ARG A 122 -5.84 -14.29 0.15
C ARG A 122 -6.13 -14.06 -1.33
N LEU A 123 -5.73 -12.92 -1.87
CA LEU A 123 -5.96 -12.56 -3.27
C LEU A 123 -5.15 -13.44 -4.23
N LEU A 124 -3.92 -13.85 -3.87
CA LEU A 124 -3.15 -14.78 -4.67
C LEU A 124 -3.71 -16.20 -4.61
N GLU A 125 -4.26 -16.63 -3.48
CA GLU A 125 -4.96 -17.91 -3.37
C GLU A 125 -6.22 -17.93 -4.23
N ASP A 126 -7.06 -16.89 -4.13
CA ASP A 126 -8.36 -16.83 -4.80
C ASP A 126 -8.24 -16.48 -6.30
N HIS A 127 -7.23 -15.69 -6.68
CA HIS A 127 -7.12 -15.12 -8.03
C HIS A 127 -5.74 -15.22 -8.67
N GLY A 128 -4.69 -15.64 -7.96
CA GLY A 128 -3.33 -15.72 -8.50
C GLY A 128 -3.08 -16.98 -9.34
N ARG A 129 -1.91 -17.03 -9.97
CA ARG A 129 -1.39 -18.20 -10.68
C ARG A 129 -0.01 -18.64 -10.20
N LYS A 130 0.73 -17.75 -9.53
CA LYS A 130 2.16 -17.94 -9.24
C LYS A 130 2.46 -18.20 -7.77
N GLY A 131 1.56 -17.79 -6.87
CA GLY A 131 1.75 -17.95 -5.43
C GLY A 131 2.56 -16.83 -4.78
N ILE A 132 2.51 -16.79 -3.44
CA ILE A 132 3.13 -15.73 -2.63
C ILE A 132 4.65 -15.75 -2.70
N ASP A 133 5.26 -16.93 -2.84
CA ASP A 133 6.70 -17.11 -2.98
C ASP A 133 7.24 -16.42 -4.23
N ALA A 134 6.59 -16.64 -5.37
CA ALA A 134 6.96 -15.98 -6.62
C ALA A 134 6.73 -14.45 -6.56
N ALA A 135 5.62 -14.01 -5.94
CA ALA A 135 5.30 -12.59 -5.81
C ALA A 135 6.28 -11.84 -4.90
N LEU A 136 6.77 -12.46 -3.82
CA LEU A 136 7.71 -11.83 -2.89
C LEU A 136 9.17 -11.91 -3.34
N ALA A 137 9.52 -12.81 -4.26
CA ALA A 137 10.91 -13.02 -4.67
C ALA A 137 11.65 -11.74 -5.13
N PRO A 138 11.05 -10.83 -5.93
CA PRO A 138 11.69 -9.56 -6.29
C PRO A 138 11.90 -8.63 -5.10
N ALA A 139 10.92 -8.54 -4.19
CA ALA A 139 11.03 -7.72 -2.98
C ALA A 139 12.14 -8.22 -2.05
N ILE A 140 12.21 -9.53 -1.81
CA ILE A 140 13.28 -10.17 -1.03
C ILE A 140 14.65 -9.83 -1.63
N ARG A 141 14.81 -9.94 -2.95
CA ARG A 141 16.06 -9.62 -3.64
C ARG A 141 16.46 -8.16 -3.44
N TYR A 142 15.53 -7.21 -3.63
CA TYR A 142 15.83 -5.78 -3.43
C TYR A 142 16.13 -5.44 -1.98
N ALA A 143 15.43 -6.05 -1.03
CA ALA A 143 15.66 -5.83 0.40
C ALA A 143 17.06 -6.34 0.82
N GLU A 144 17.47 -7.51 0.31
CA GLU A 144 18.77 -8.11 0.61
C GLU A 144 19.94 -7.44 -0.12
N GLN A 145 19.86 -7.35 -1.45
CA GLN A 145 20.98 -6.93 -2.31
C GLN A 145 21.07 -5.40 -2.41
N GLY A 146 19.97 -4.73 -2.13
CA GLY A 146 19.80 -3.28 -2.15
C GLY A 146 19.21 -2.76 -3.44
N TYR A 147 18.81 -1.49 -3.38
CA TYR A 147 18.24 -0.74 -4.48
C TYR A 147 18.74 0.70 -4.45
N VAL A 148 18.77 1.34 -5.62
CA VAL A 148 19.14 2.75 -5.76
C VAL A 148 17.92 3.62 -5.46
N VAL A 149 18.08 4.57 -4.54
CA VAL A 149 17.03 5.50 -4.13
C VAL A 149 16.71 6.46 -5.28
N GLN A 150 15.43 6.57 -5.64
CA GLN A 150 14.93 7.45 -6.71
C GLN A 150 14.62 8.86 -6.18
N ASP A 151 14.61 9.87 -7.05
CA ASP A 151 14.43 11.28 -6.68
C ASP A 151 13.15 11.54 -5.85
N ARG A 152 12.01 10.97 -6.27
CA ARG A 152 10.73 11.10 -5.55
C ARG A 152 10.82 10.52 -4.14
N VAL A 153 11.50 9.38 -4.00
CA VAL A 153 11.65 8.65 -2.73
C VAL A 153 12.58 9.41 -1.80
N ALA A 154 13.74 9.87 -2.28
CA ALA A 154 14.65 10.69 -1.49
C ALA A 154 14.00 11.99 -0.99
N PHE A 155 13.18 12.62 -1.84
CA PHE A 155 12.42 13.81 -1.46
C PHE A 155 11.51 13.56 -0.26
N ASP A 156 10.64 12.53 -0.31
CA ASP A 156 9.73 12.25 0.81
C ASP A 156 10.46 11.73 2.06
N TRP A 157 11.53 10.96 1.86
CA TRP A 157 12.27 10.36 2.97
C TRP A 157 12.87 11.45 3.87
N ALA A 158 13.33 12.55 3.27
CA ALA A 158 13.85 13.70 4.01
C ALA A 158 12.81 14.29 4.98
N ASP A 159 11.54 14.35 4.59
CA ASP A 159 10.45 14.87 5.43
C ASP A 159 10.21 14.00 6.68
N SER A 160 10.53 12.71 6.60
CA SER A 160 10.36 11.75 7.70
C SER A 160 11.58 11.64 8.62
N ALA A 161 12.70 12.32 8.32
CA ALA A 161 13.96 12.12 9.02
C ALA A 161 13.89 12.38 10.54
N ALA A 162 13.17 13.43 10.96
CA ALA A 162 13.01 13.76 12.36
C ALA A 162 12.19 12.70 13.13
N LEU A 163 11.13 12.17 12.50
CA LEU A 163 10.31 11.10 13.07
C LEU A 163 11.13 9.80 13.21
N LEU A 164 11.88 9.43 12.17
CA LEU A 164 12.70 8.23 12.15
C LEU A 164 13.83 8.31 13.19
N ALA A 165 14.42 9.49 13.40
CA ALA A 165 15.49 9.70 14.39
C ALA A 165 15.03 9.52 15.84
N ALA A 166 13.71 9.60 16.11
CA ALA A 166 13.14 9.44 17.44
C ALA A 166 13.07 7.97 17.91
N ASP A 167 13.24 7.00 17.01
CA ASP A 167 13.27 5.57 17.31
C ASP A 167 14.61 4.96 16.89
N GLU A 168 15.33 4.33 17.82
CA GLU A 168 16.67 3.80 17.56
C GLU A 168 16.71 2.71 16.47
N HIS A 169 15.65 1.91 16.34
CA HIS A 169 15.58 0.85 15.34
C HIS A 169 15.29 1.43 13.96
N ALA A 170 14.36 2.39 13.89
CA ALA A 170 14.04 3.11 12.67
C ALA A 170 15.25 3.93 12.18
N ALA A 171 15.92 4.66 13.07
CA ALA A 171 17.12 5.43 12.74
C ALA A 171 18.24 4.52 12.20
N ARG A 172 18.51 3.39 12.84
CA ARG A 172 19.55 2.44 12.40
C ARG A 172 19.30 1.91 10.99
N ILE A 173 18.04 1.67 10.63
CA ILE A 173 17.67 1.12 9.33
C ILE A 173 17.58 2.23 8.28
N PHE A 174 16.76 3.25 8.56
CA PHE A 174 16.33 4.23 7.58
C PHE A 174 17.14 5.53 7.56
N LEU A 175 18.06 5.73 8.51
CA LEU A 175 18.98 6.86 8.55
C LEU A 175 20.44 6.37 8.58
N PRO A 176 20.95 5.71 7.52
CA PRO A 176 22.36 5.34 7.45
C PRO A 176 23.23 6.59 7.65
N ASP A 177 24.26 6.47 8.48
CA ASP A 177 25.12 7.58 8.90
C ASP A 177 24.35 8.78 9.51
N GLY A 178 23.16 8.52 10.06
CA GLY A 178 22.31 9.49 10.74
C GLY A 178 21.53 10.42 9.81
N LYS A 179 21.43 10.10 8.51
CA LYS A 179 20.75 10.95 7.52
C LYS A 179 19.82 10.15 6.60
N ALA A 180 18.77 10.80 6.12
CA ALA A 180 17.94 10.23 5.07
C ALA A 180 18.78 10.02 3.79
N PRO A 181 18.66 8.87 3.11
CA PRO A 181 19.39 8.60 1.88
C PRO A 181 19.08 9.61 0.78
N LEU A 182 20.11 9.98 0.02
CA LEU A 182 19.98 10.85 -1.15
C LEU A 182 19.63 10.03 -2.41
N ALA A 183 19.07 10.70 -3.41
CA ALA A 183 18.85 10.09 -4.71
C ALA A 183 20.17 9.59 -5.31
N GLY A 184 20.17 8.36 -5.82
CA GLY A 184 21.37 7.69 -6.33
C GLY A 184 22.14 6.85 -5.30
N GLU A 185 21.87 7.00 -4.00
CA GLU A 185 22.48 6.18 -2.97
C GLU A 185 21.88 4.77 -2.92
N LEU A 186 22.66 3.80 -2.44
CA LEU A 186 22.23 2.42 -2.27
C LEU A 186 21.65 2.22 -0.87
N HIS A 187 20.44 1.68 -0.78
CA HIS A 187 19.82 1.31 0.48
C HIS A 187 19.53 -0.20 0.56
N ARG A 188 19.59 -0.78 1.76
CA ARG A 188 19.38 -2.22 2.02
C ARG A 188 18.60 -2.44 3.31
N GLN A 189 17.75 -3.48 3.32
CA GLN A 189 16.89 -3.85 4.43
C GLN A 189 16.95 -5.38 4.66
N PRO A 190 18.10 -5.94 5.07
CA PRO A 190 18.28 -7.40 5.19
C PRO A 190 17.30 -8.05 6.17
N GLN A 191 16.94 -7.35 7.26
CA GLN A 191 15.96 -7.85 8.23
C GLN A 191 14.55 -7.95 7.63
N LEU A 192 14.17 -7.00 6.76
CA LEU A 192 12.92 -7.09 6.01
C LEU A 192 12.96 -8.26 5.01
N ALA A 193 14.12 -8.50 4.38
CA ALA A 193 14.30 -9.66 3.50
C ALA A 193 14.07 -10.99 4.25
N ASP A 194 14.56 -11.10 5.49
CA ASP A 194 14.33 -12.27 6.35
C ASP A 194 12.85 -12.45 6.70
N THR A 195 12.17 -11.38 7.11
CA THR A 195 10.72 -11.41 7.35
C THR A 195 9.96 -11.85 6.10
N LEU A 196 10.27 -11.29 4.93
CA LEU A 196 9.63 -11.66 3.67
C LEU A 196 9.93 -13.11 3.26
N ARG A 197 11.09 -13.67 3.61
CA ARG A 197 11.38 -15.12 3.40
C ARG A 197 10.53 -16.01 4.29
N ILE A 198 10.29 -15.61 5.54
CA ILE A 198 9.40 -16.35 6.45
C ILE A 198 7.99 -16.37 5.85
N VAL A 199 7.48 -15.23 5.40
CA VAL A 199 6.17 -15.13 4.72
C VAL A 199 6.14 -15.93 3.42
N SER A 200 7.19 -15.86 2.60
CA SER A 200 7.28 -16.63 1.36
C SER A 200 7.19 -18.14 1.61
N ARG A 201 7.72 -18.65 2.73
CA ARG A 201 7.69 -20.09 3.08
C ARG A 201 6.43 -20.52 3.80
N ARG A 202 5.87 -19.67 4.67
CA ARG A 202 4.77 -20.01 5.59
C ARG A 202 3.45 -19.35 5.21
N GLY A 203 3.42 -18.55 4.13
CA GLY A 203 2.28 -17.73 3.75
C GLY A 203 1.88 -16.77 4.87
N ARG A 204 0.57 -16.58 5.03
CA ARG A 204 -0.04 -15.74 6.06
C ARG A 204 0.50 -16.03 7.46
N ALA A 205 0.62 -17.30 7.84
CA ALA A 205 1.11 -17.70 9.17
C ALA A 205 2.57 -17.27 9.45
N GLY A 206 3.35 -16.91 8.42
CA GLY A 206 4.68 -16.36 8.60
C GLY A 206 4.72 -14.92 9.14
N PHE A 207 3.61 -14.19 9.07
CA PHE A 207 3.52 -12.80 9.52
C PHE A 207 2.64 -12.63 10.77
N TYR A 208 1.55 -13.38 10.84
CA TYR A 208 0.53 -13.24 11.90
C TYR A 208 0.70 -14.24 13.06
N GLU A 209 1.68 -15.14 13.00
CA GLU A 209 1.97 -16.13 14.03
C GLU A 209 3.49 -16.32 14.21
N GLY A 210 3.89 -16.79 15.38
CA GLY A 210 5.29 -17.08 15.71
C GLY A 210 6.17 -15.81 15.74
N GLU A 211 7.45 -15.98 15.41
CA GLU A 211 8.50 -14.99 15.71
C GLU A 211 8.22 -13.57 15.20
N VAL A 212 7.61 -13.41 14.02
CA VAL A 212 7.31 -12.10 13.42
C VAL A 212 6.17 -11.40 14.18
N ALA A 213 5.13 -12.14 14.55
CA ALA A 213 4.03 -11.59 15.34
C ALA A 213 4.46 -11.31 16.79
N ASP A 214 5.26 -12.21 17.38
CA ASP A 214 5.82 -12.06 18.71
C ASP A 214 6.69 -10.80 18.82
N ASP A 215 7.55 -10.53 17.83
CA ASP A 215 8.40 -9.34 17.79
C ASP A 215 7.57 -8.04 17.69
N MET A 216 6.60 -8.00 16.76
CA MET A 216 5.71 -6.83 16.61
C MET A 216 4.91 -6.55 17.88
N VAL A 217 4.23 -7.56 18.44
CA VAL A 217 3.41 -7.40 19.65
C VAL A 217 4.27 -7.01 20.84
N SER A 218 5.44 -7.62 21.00
CA SER A 218 6.37 -7.28 22.08
C SER A 218 6.83 -5.83 21.99
N ARG A 219 7.21 -5.35 20.79
CA ARG A 219 7.61 -3.96 20.57
C ARG A 219 6.47 -2.99 20.84
N LEU A 220 5.28 -3.25 20.30
CA LEU A 220 4.12 -2.37 20.47
C LEU A 220 3.73 -2.26 21.95
N ARG A 221 3.68 -3.38 22.68
CA ARG A 221 3.38 -3.39 24.11
C ARG A 221 4.45 -2.69 24.95
N ALA A 222 5.73 -2.84 24.62
CA ALA A 222 6.82 -2.12 25.29
C ALA A 222 6.69 -0.60 25.16
N LEU A 223 6.08 -0.12 24.07
CA LEU A 223 5.78 1.30 23.84
C LEU A 223 4.44 1.76 24.46
N GLY A 224 3.68 0.85 25.08
CA GLY A 224 2.36 1.13 25.69
C GLY A 224 1.16 0.73 24.82
N GLY A 225 1.38 0.09 23.68
CA GLY A 225 0.33 -0.42 22.80
C GLY A 225 -0.54 -1.50 23.43
N LEU A 226 -1.72 -1.70 22.84
CA LEU A 226 -2.78 -2.59 23.34
C LEU A 226 -2.90 -3.88 22.54
N HIS A 227 -1.98 -4.10 21.60
CA HIS A 227 -1.95 -5.25 20.71
C HIS A 227 -1.71 -6.56 21.47
N ALA A 228 -2.44 -7.60 21.06
CA ALA A 228 -2.27 -8.97 21.51
C ALA A 228 -2.03 -9.90 20.31
N LEU A 229 -1.42 -11.07 20.55
CA LEU A 229 -1.20 -12.07 19.51
C LEU A 229 -2.52 -12.55 18.91
N GLU A 230 -3.58 -12.58 19.72
CA GLU A 230 -4.94 -12.92 19.30
C GLU A 230 -5.48 -11.94 18.25
N ASP A 231 -5.13 -10.64 18.34
CA ASP A 231 -5.53 -9.64 17.36
C ASP A 231 -4.88 -9.92 15.99
N PHE A 232 -3.60 -10.31 15.99
CA PHE A 232 -2.86 -10.71 14.78
C PHE A 232 -3.42 -12.01 14.19
N ALA A 233 -3.61 -13.03 15.02
CA ALA A 233 -4.17 -14.31 14.58
C ALA A 233 -5.57 -14.16 13.97
N ALA A 234 -6.41 -13.30 14.54
CA ALA A 234 -7.79 -13.07 14.11
C ALA A 234 -7.94 -12.10 12.92
N THR A 235 -6.86 -11.42 12.50
CA THR A 235 -6.89 -10.45 11.41
C THR A 235 -7.26 -11.12 10.09
N LYS A 236 -8.21 -10.52 9.37
CA LYS A 236 -8.61 -10.96 8.04
C LYS A 236 -9.18 -9.79 7.26
N GLY A 237 -8.87 -9.73 5.97
CA GLY A 237 -9.55 -8.86 5.04
C GLY A 237 -10.92 -9.41 4.63
N ASP A 238 -11.76 -8.52 4.11
CA ASP A 238 -13.14 -8.82 3.74
C ASP A 238 -13.38 -8.51 2.25
N TYR A 239 -13.99 -9.44 1.52
CA TYR A 239 -14.61 -9.13 0.24
C TYR A 239 -15.86 -8.29 0.46
N VAL A 240 -15.90 -7.12 -0.14
CA VAL A 240 -17.00 -6.15 0.00
C VAL A 240 -17.59 -5.83 -1.36
N ARG A 241 -18.84 -5.38 -1.37
CA ARG A 241 -19.47 -4.85 -2.59
C ARG A 241 -18.89 -3.45 -2.85
N PRO A 242 -18.31 -3.15 -4.04
CA PRO A 242 -17.87 -1.80 -4.35
C PRO A 242 -19.07 -0.84 -4.35
N VAL A 243 -18.82 0.41 -3.97
CA VAL A 243 -19.77 1.51 -4.15
C VAL A 243 -19.52 2.18 -5.49
N GLY A 244 -20.55 2.69 -6.15
CA GLY A 244 -20.36 3.32 -7.46
C GLY A 244 -21.44 4.32 -7.83
N THR A 245 -21.17 5.07 -8.89
CA THR A 245 -22.11 6.00 -9.53
C THR A 245 -21.91 5.97 -11.05
N SER A 246 -22.89 6.50 -11.79
CA SER A 246 -22.73 6.77 -13.21
C SER A 246 -22.32 8.22 -13.43
N TYR A 247 -21.28 8.46 -14.23
CA TYR A 247 -20.83 9.79 -14.57
C TYR A 247 -20.55 9.89 -16.07
N ARG A 248 -21.40 10.66 -16.77
CA ARG A 248 -21.29 10.96 -18.21
C ARG A 248 -21.13 9.71 -19.10
N GLY A 249 -21.90 8.66 -18.81
CA GLY A 249 -21.92 7.42 -19.58
C GLY A 249 -20.89 6.37 -19.13
N TYR A 250 -20.18 6.59 -18.02
CA TYR A 250 -19.26 5.63 -17.41
C TYR A 250 -19.76 5.20 -16.04
N ASP A 251 -19.60 3.91 -15.74
CA ASP A 251 -19.75 3.40 -14.37
C ASP A 251 -18.44 3.57 -13.61
N ILE A 252 -18.50 4.25 -12.47
CA ILE A 252 -17.35 4.53 -11.61
C ILE A 252 -17.48 3.70 -10.34
N HIS A 253 -16.46 2.88 -10.07
CA HIS A 253 -16.40 2.02 -8.89
C HIS A 253 -15.35 2.52 -7.91
N GLN A 254 -15.67 2.45 -6.62
CA GLN A 254 -14.83 2.86 -5.51
C GLN A 254 -14.96 1.87 -4.34
N MET A 255 -13.96 1.86 -3.46
CA MET A 255 -14.01 1.12 -2.20
C MET A 255 -15.04 1.77 -1.26
N PRO A 256 -15.97 1.02 -0.63
CA PRO A 256 -16.87 1.55 0.38
C PRO A 256 -16.13 1.99 1.66
N PRO A 257 -16.83 2.61 2.64
CA PRO A 257 -16.30 2.81 3.98
C PRO A 257 -15.67 1.52 4.53
N ASN A 258 -14.58 1.59 5.27
CA ASN A 258 -13.89 2.74 5.88
C ASN A 258 -12.99 3.58 4.94
N ASN A 259 -13.06 3.40 3.62
CA ASN A 259 -12.30 4.22 2.67
C ASN A 259 -13.00 5.55 2.29
N GLN A 260 -12.25 6.48 1.69
CA GLN A 260 -12.75 7.78 1.22
C GLN A 260 -13.33 7.75 -0.21
N GLY A 261 -13.44 6.58 -0.83
CA GLY A 261 -13.99 6.42 -2.18
C GLY A 261 -15.38 7.06 -2.38
N LEU A 262 -16.23 7.08 -1.34
CA LEU A 262 -17.53 7.74 -1.37
C LEU A 262 -17.44 9.25 -1.62
N THR A 263 -16.42 9.92 -1.09
CA THR A 263 -16.21 11.36 -1.29
C THR A 263 -16.05 11.68 -2.77
N ALA A 264 -15.25 10.89 -3.49
CA ALA A 264 -15.06 11.06 -4.93
C ALA A 264 -16.37 10.87 -5.71
N LEU A 265 -17.21 9.90 -5.31
CA LEU A 265 -18.50 9.67 -5.95
C LEU A 265 -19.49 10.81 -5.71
N ILE A 266 -19.52 11.36 -4.49
CA ILE A 266 -20.33 12.55 -4.16
C ILE A 266 -19.88 13.74 -5.01
N MET A 267 -18.57 13.99 -5.11
CA MET A 267 -18.03 15.05 -5.95
C MET A 267 -18.44 14.88 -7.42
N LEU A 268 -18.33 13.68 -7.98
CA LEU A 268 -18.76 13.40 -9.35
C LEU A 268 -20.26 13.65 -9.55
N ASN A 269 -21.10 13.29 -8.57
CA ASN A 269 -22.53 13.53 -8.63
C ASN A 269 -22.88 15.01 -8.57
N VAL A 270 -22.20 15.81 -7.74
CA VAL A 270 -22.35 17.27 -7.74
C VAL A 270 -21.93 17.84 -9.10
N LEU A 271 -20.76 17.46 -9.60
CA LEU A 271 -20.21 17.91 -10.89
C LEU A 271 -21.04 17.44 -12.10
N SER A 272 -21.89 16.43 -11.94
CA SER A 272 -22.78 15.95 -13.00
C SER A 272 -23.83 16.99 -13.40
N GLY A 273 -24.17 17.93 -12.51
CA GLY A 273 -25.09 19.03 -12.77
C GLY A 273 -24.51 20.15 -13.64
N PHE A 274 -23.20 20.10 -13.97
CA PHE A 274 -22.51 21.16 -14.70
C PHE A 274 -22.01 20.69 -16.07
N SER A 275 -21.86 21.61 -17.01
CA SER A 275 -21.25 21.34 -18.32
C SER A 275 -19.74 21.58 -18.28
N LEU A 276 -18.99 20.75 -17.55
CA LEU A 276 -17.53 20.93 -17.41
C LEU A 276 -16.77 20.88 -18.76
N GLY A 277 -17.32 20.16 -19.75
CA GLY A 277 -16.70 20.04 -21.08
C GLY A 277 -16.73 21.32 -21.91
N SER A 278 -17.57 22.29 -21.56
CA SER A 278 -17.61 23.61 -22.21
C SER A 278 -16.75 24.65 -21.50
N LEU A 279 -16.12 24.30 -20.37
CA LEU A 279 -15.25 25.21 -19.61
C LEU A 279 -13.79 24.98 -19.98
N GLU A 280 -12.99 26.05 -19.93
CA GLU A 280 -11.54 25.98 -20.09
C GLU A 280 -10.92 25.01 -19.06
N PRO A 281 -10.12 24.02 -19.46
CA PRO A 281 -9.58 22.99 -18.56
C PRO A 281 -8.83 23.53 -17.34
N ASN A 282 -8.17 24.69 -17.49
CA ASN A 282 -7.44 25.38 -16.43
C ASN A 282 -8.05 26.77 -16.12
N GLY A 283 -9.33 26.97 -16.44
CA GLY A 283 -10.05 28.22 -16.21
C GLY A 283 -10.54 28.36 -14.77
N ALA A 284 -10.64 29.60 -14.29
CA ALA A 284 -11.08 29.91 -12.93
C ALA A 284 -12.47 29.34 -12.60
N GLU A 285 -13.41 29.40 -13.54
CA GLU A 285 -14.76 28.85 -13.36
C GLU A 285 -14.75 27.35 -13.13
N ARG A 286 -13.90 26.61 -13.86
CA ARG A 286 -13.79 25.15 -13.70
C ARG A 286 -13.13 24.77 -12.38
N PHE A 287 -12.20 25.57 -11.86
CA PHE A 287 -11.59 25.35 -10.56
C PHE A 287 -12.50 25.79 -9.39
N HIS A 288 -13.41 26.73 -9.63
CA HIS A 288 -14.38 27.17 -8.62
C HIS A 288 -15.43 26.09 -8.32
N LEU A 289 -15.85 25.35 -9.35
CA LEU A 289 -16.78 24.21 -9.25
C LEU A 289 -16.09 22.96 -8.71
#